data_AF-A0A8J3CMP0-F1
#
_entry.id   AF-A0A8J3CMP0-F1
#
_cell.length_a   1.000
_cell.length_b   1.000
_cell.length_c   1.000
_cell.angle_alpha   90.00
_cell.angle_beta   90.00
_cell.angle_gamma   90.00
#
_symmetry.space_group_name_H-M   'P 1'
#
loop_
_entity.id
_entity.type
_entity.pdbx_description
1 polymer ?
#
loop_
_entity_poly.entity_id
_entity_poly.type
_entity_poly.pdbx_seq_one_letter_code
_entity_poly.pdbx_strand_id
1 'polypeptide(L)'
;MIDPNSIGQRLKTIRADATQQEFADRLGVGRATLARYEVGDRTPDAEFLLKAFYACQVDPLWLLTGRAESASVLSADEQVLITSYRALNQDLRNATLRVALGGVAPQATSVPLNFGVVVSGNNNSGISGRDYYENGPKKSDDGSN
;
A
#
# COMPACT_ATOMS: atom_id res chain seq x y z
N MET A 1 -7.11 -18.04 -25.68
CA MET A 1 -6.27 -19.24 -25.86
C MET A 1 -4.84 -18.84 -25.52
N ILE A 2 -4.13 -19.63 -24.70
CA ILE A 2 -2.71 -19.37 -24.39
C ILE A 2 -1.90 -19.77 -25.63
N ASP A 3 -1.11 -18.86 -26.19
CA ASP A 3 -0.24 -19.13 -27.33
C ASP A 3 1.20 -19.40 -26.84
N PRO A 4 1.73 -20.63 -26.96
CA PRO A 4 3.09 -20.97 -26.53
C PRO A 4 4.18 -20.14 -27.20
N ASN A 5 4.00 -19.74 -28.46
CA ASN A 5 4.98 -18.89 -29.16
C ASN A 5 5.07 -17.51 -28.52
N SER A 6 3.94 -16.97 -28.06
CA SER A 6 3.91 -15.70 -27.35
C SER A 6 4.64 -15.76 -26.00
N ILE A 7 4.58 -16.91 -25.30
CA ILE A 7 5.31 -17.12 -24.04
C ILE A 7 6.81 -17.21 -24.32
N GLY A 8 7.21 -17.97 -25.35
CA GLY A 8 8.61 -18.10 -25.73
C GLY A 8 9.26 -16.76 -26.07
N GLN A 9 8.53 -15.85 -26.74
CA GLN A 9 9.01 -14.48 -27.00
C GLN A 9 9.20 -13.68 -25.71
N ARG A 10 8.26 -13.75 -24.76
CA ARG A 10 8.39 -13.08 -23.46
C ARG A 10 9.54 -13.64 -22.63
N LEU A 11 9.81 -14.95 -22.71
CA LEU A 11 11.00 -15.57 -22.12
C LEU A 11 12.29 -14.99 -22.70
N LYS A 12 12.35 -14.79 -24.03
CA LYS A 12 13.49 -14.12 -24.66
C LYS A 12 13.62 -12.67 -24.20
N THR A 13 12.51 -11.95 -24.00
CA THR A 13 12.52 -10.58 -23.46
C THR A 13 13.14 -10.52 -22.07
N ILE A 14 12.73 -11.41 -21.15
CA ILE A 14 13.27 -11.40 -19.77
C ILE A 14 14.68 -11.97 -19.68
N ARG A 15 15.09 -12.81 -20.64
CA ARG A 15 16.48 -13.28 -20.76
C ARG A 15 17.43 -12.15 -21.17
N ALA A 16 16.94 -11.19 -21.96
CA ALA A 16 17.74 -10.09 -22.52
C ALA A 16 19.02 -10.62 -23.21
N ASP A 17 20.18 -10.07 -22.87
CA ASP A 17 21.46 -10.41 -23.50
C ASP A 17 22.12 -11.68 -22.92
N ALA A 18 21.56 -12.26 -21.86
CA ALA A 18 22.09 -13.49 -21.29
C ALA A 18 21.95 -14.65 -22.29
N THR A 19 22.94 -15.53 -22.33
CA THR A 19 22.85 -16.76 -23.12
C THR A 19 21.75 -17.67 -22.57
N GLN A 20 21.25 -18.60 -23.39
CA GLN A 20 20.30 -19.61 -22.93
C GLN A 20 20.87 -20.47 -21.78
N GLN A 21 22.19 -20.67 -21.73
CA GLN A 21 22.82 -21.42 -20.65
C GLN A 21 22.78 -20.62 -19.35
N GLU A 22 23.28 -19.39 -19.36
CA GLU A 22 23.29 -18.51 -18.17
C GLU A 22 21.89 -18.27 -17.61
N PHE A 23 20.90 -18.10 -18.50
CA PHE A 23 19.52 -17.90 -18.08
C PHE A 23 18.89 -19.17 -17.52
N ALA A 24 19.19 -20.33 -18.10
CA ALA A 24 18.73 -21.62 -17.57
C ALA A 24 19.35 -21.91 -16.20
N ASP A 25 20.65 -21.59 -16.02
CA ASP A 25 21.35 -21.74 -14.75
C ASP A 25 20.76 -20.80 -13.68
N ARG A 26 20.47 -19.55 -14.03
CA ARG A 26 19.77 -18.59 -13.15
C ARG A 26 18.40 -19.10 -12.69
N LEU A 27 17.69 -19.82 -13.56
CA LEU A 27 16.38 -20.39 -13.25
C LEU A 27 16.45 -21.78 -12.61
N GLY A 28 17.63 -22.42 -12.53
CA GLY A 28 17.77 -23.78 -12.04
C GLY A 28 17.06 -24.81 -12.92
N VAL A 29 17.12 -24.64 -14.25
CA VAL A 29 16.54 -25.56 -15.24
C VAL A 29 17.58 -25.97 -16.27
N GLY A 30 17.33 -27.06 -17.00
CA GLY A 30 18.21 -27.45 -18.10
C GLY A 30 18.10 -26.50 -19.29
N ARG A 31 19.23 -26.19 -19.96
CA ARG A 31 19.27 -25.37 -21.18
C ARG A 31 18.30 -25.86 -22.26
N ALA A 32 18.24 -27.17 -22.49
CA ALA A 32 17.34 -27.76 -23.49
C ALA A 32 15.85 -27.53 -23.13
N THR A 33 15.52 -27.53 -21.85
CA THR A 33 14.18 -27.23 -21.35
C THR A 33 13.80 -25.79 -21.66
N LEU A 34 14.69 -24.83 -21.33
CA LEU A 34 14.49 -23.42 -21.67
C LEU A 34 14.33 -23.21 -23.18
N ALA A 35 15.18 -23.84 -23.99
CA ALA A 35 15.15 -23.70 -25.44
C ALA A 35 13.79 -24.15 -26.03
N ARG A 36 13.22 -25.25 -25.54
CA ARG A 36 11.88 -25.73 -25.97
C ARG A 36 10.77 -24.76 -25.61
N TYR A 37 10.87 -24.07 -24.48
CA TYR A 37 9.92 -23.02 -24.11
C TYR A 37 10.06 -21.78 -25.01
N GLU A 38 11.29 -21.36 -25.30
CA GLU A 38 11.57 -20.18 -26.13
C GLU A 38 11.10 -20.29 -27.59
N VAL A 39 11.01 -21.52 -28.12
CA VAL A 39 10.53 -21.79 -29.48
C VAL A 39 9.06 -22.22 -29.53
N GLY A 40 8.37 -22.27 -28.38
CA GLY A 40 6.97 -22.67 -28.30
C GLY A 40 6.69 -24.16 -28.50
N ASP A 41 7.73 -25.00 -28.58
CA ASP A 41 7.62 -26.47 -28.67
C ASP A 41 6.98 -27.08 -27.41
N ARG A 42 7.21 -26.42 -26.25
CA ARG A 42 6.59 -26.81 -24.99
C ARG A 42 6.09 -25.58 -24.23
N THR A 43 5.00 -25.75 -23.48
CA THR A 43 4.52 -24.74 -22.54
C THR A 43 5.25 -24.89 -21.19
N PRO A 44 5.71 -23.79 -20.57
CA PRO A 44 6.22 -23.82 -19.20
C PRO A 44 5.20 -24.36 -18.21
N ASP A 45 5.66 -25.11 -17.21
CA ASP A 45 4.83 -25.58 -16.11
C ASP A 45 4.81 -24.58 -14.94
N ALA A 46 3.97 -24.87 -13.94
CA ALA A 46 3.84 -24.01 -12.76
C ALA A 46 5.16 -23.87 -11.98
N GLU A 47 5.98 -24.91 -11.92
CA GLU A 47 7.28 -24.87 -11.23
C GLU A 47 8.24 -23.90 -11.92
N PHE A 48 8.31 -23.94 -13.25
CA PHE A 48 9.07 -22.99 -14.04
C PHE A 48 8.60 -21.55 -13.82
N LEU A 49 7.29 -21.31 -13.82
CA LEU A 49 6.73 -19.97 -13.61
C LEU A 49 7.11 -19.40 -12.23
N LEU A 50 7.09 -20.23 -11.18
CA LEU A 50 7.54 -19.83 -9.84
C LEU A 50 9.05 -19.51 -9.83
N LYS A 51 9.87 -20.35 -10.46
CA LYS A 51 11.32 -20.08 -10.61
C LYS A 51 11.57 -18.74 -11.30
N ALA A 52 10.85 -18.46 -12.40
CA ALA A 52 10.94 -17.20 -13.11
C ALA A 52 10.49 -16.02 -12.24
N PHE A 53 9.41 -16.16 -11.47
CA PHE A 53 8.97 -15.14 -10.53
C PHE A 53 10.05 -14.80 -9.49
N TYR A 54 10.60 -15.79 -8.80
CA TYR A 54 11.61 -15.54 -7.77
C TYR A 54 12.93 -15.01 -8.34
N ALA A 55 13.41 -15.60 -9.43
CA ALA A 55 14.73 -15.27 -9.99
C ALA A 55 14.73 -13.96 -10.80
N CYS A 56 13.62 -13.63 -11.46
CA CYS A 56 13.53 -12.49 -12.38
C CYS A 56 12.58 -11.40 -11.91
N GLN A 57 11.82 -11.60 -10.82
CA GLN A 57 10.78 -10.68 -10.34
C GLN A 57 9.74 -10.37 -11.42
N VAL A 58 9.41 -11.38 -12.24
CA VAL A 58 8.45 -11.28 -13.34
C VAL A 58 7.12 -11.87 -12.91
N ASP A 59 6.04 -11.12 -13.10
CA ASP A 59 4.68 -11.61 -12.85
C ASP A 59 4.34 -12.83 -13.74
N PRO A 60 4.01 -14.00 -13.16
CA PRO A 60 3.57 -15.17 -13.90
C PRO A 60 2.36 -14.90 -14.80
N LEU A 61 1.45 -14.01 -14.41
CA LEU A 61 0.28 -13.67 -15.20
C LEU A 61 0.67 -12.91 -16.47
N TRP A 62 1.57 -11.92 -16.36
CA TRP A 62 2.17 -11.27 -17.52
C TRP A 62 2.90 -12.27 -18.42
N LEU A 63 3.68 -13.17 -17.84
CA LEU A 63 4.43 -14.15 -18.61
C LEU A 63 3.51 -15.10 -19.40
N LEU A 64 2.37 -15.48 -18.84
CA LEU A 64 1.39 -16.34 -19.50
C LEU A 64 0.50 -15.62 -20.51
N THR A 65 0.05 -14.41 -20.18
CA THR A 65 -1.02 -13.73 -20.92
C THR A 65 -0.52 -12.59 -21.81
N GLY A 66 0.69 -12.10 -21.57
CA GLY A 66 1.22 -10.87 -22.17
C GLY A 66 0.51 -9.59 -21.73
N ARG A 67 -0.50 -9.71 -20.87
CA ARG A 67 -1.14 -8.57 -20.24
C ARG A 67 -0.41 -8.33 -18.94
N ALA A 68 0.21 -7.16 -18.82
CA ALA A 68 0.47 -6.66 -17.49
C ALA A 68 -0.90 -6.37 -16.93
N GLU A 69 -1.44 -7.26 -16.09
CA GLU A 69 -2.19 -6.68 -15.01
C GLU A 69 -1.17 -5.79 -14.33
N SER A 70 -1.45 -4.49 -14.30
CA SER A 70 -0.84 -3.66 -13.31
C SER A 70 -1.18 -4.35 -11.99
N ALA A 71 -0.32 -5.25 -11.51
CA ALA A 71 0.00 -5.29 -10.12
C ALA A 71 0.48 -3.87 -9.87
N SER A 72 -0.50 -2.99 -9.63
CA SER A 72 -0.27 -1.60 -9.32
C SER A 72 0.67 -1.72 -8.16
N VAL A 73 1.95 -1.44 -8.39
CA VAL A 73 2.90 -1.24 -7.32
C VAL A 73 2.24 -0.12 -6.55
N LEU A 74 1.55 -0.50 -5.49
CA LEU A 74 0.75 0.42 -4.72
C LEU A 74 1.74 1.49 -4.30
N SER A 75 1.41 2.74 -4.56
CA SER A 75 2.26 3.81 -4.07
C SER A 75 2.37 3.69 -2.55
N ALA A 76 3.44 4.22 -1.96
CA ALA A 76 3.72 4.01 -0.54
C ALA A 76 2.53 4.43 0.35
N ASP A 77 1.80 5.47 -0.06
CA ASP A 77 0.56 5.93 0.56
C ASP A 77 -0.62 4.96 0.37
N GLU A 78 -0.82 4.36 -0.80
CA GLU A 78 -1.83 3.31 -1.02
C GLU A 78 -1.56 2.08 -0.14
N GLN A 79 -0.30 1.69 0.00
CA GLN A 79 0.12 0.59 0.87
C GLN A 79 -0.18 0.89 2.34
N VAL A 80 0.09 2.13 2.79
CA VAL A 80 -0.25 2.61 4.14
C VAL A 80 -1.76 2.65 4.35
N LEU A 81 -2.53 3.11 3.36
CA LEU A 81 -3.98 3.16 3.42
C LEU A 81 -4.59 1.77 3.60
N ILE A 82 -4.15 0.79 2.80
CA ILE A 82 -4.63 -0.60 2.88
C ILE A 82 -4.25 -1.23 4.22
N THR A 83 -3.02 -1.02 4.68
CA THR A 83 -2.54 -1.55 5.96
C THR A 83 -3.36 -0.98 7.12
N SER A 84 -3.56 0.34 7.11
CA SER A 84 -4.37 1.04 8.12
C SER A 84 -5.81 0.55 8.10
N TYR A 85 -6.44 0.47 6.92
CA TYR A 85 -7.81 -0.01 6.75
C TYR A 85 -8.03 -1.42 7.30
N ARG A 86 -7.08 -2.33 7.07
CA ARG A 86 -7.15 -3.72 7.57
C ARG A 86 -6.97 -3.83 9.08
N ALA A 87 -6.41 -2.84 9.75
CA ALA A 87 -6.27 -2.79 11.20
C ALA A 87 -7.51 -2.19 11.90
N LEU A 88 -8.40 -1.51 11.17
CA LEU A 88 -9.59 -0.89 11.73
C LEU A 88 -10.66 -1.92 12.13
N ASN A 89 -11.50 -1.54 13.10
CA ASN A 89 -12.75 -2.24 13.41
C ASN A 89 -13.80 -1.98 12.31
N GLN A 90 -14.91 -2.72 12.36
CA GLN A 90 -15.90 -2.72 11.28
C GLN A 90 -16.56 -1.34 11.08
N ASP A 91 -16.84 -0.60 12.16
CA ASP A 91 -17.46 0.72 12.10
C ASP A 91 -16.57 1.73 11.39
N LEU A 92 -15.27 1.73 11.73
CA LEU A 92 -14.28 2.61 11.11
C LEU A 92 -14.01 2.24 9.66
N ARG A 93 -13.99 0.95 9.30
CA ARG A 93 -13.90 0.53 7.90
C ARG A 93 -15.07 1.07 7.09
N ASN A 94 -16.30 0.92 7.60
CA ASN A 94 -17.50 1.42 6.94
C ASN A 94 -17.47 2.95 6.80
N ALA A 95 -16.99 3.66 7.82
CA ALA A 95 -16.79 5.10 7.77
C ALA A 95 -15.76 5.52 6.71
N THR A 96 -14.60 4.86 6.67
CA THR A 96 -13.55 5.11 5.66
C THR A 96 -14.06 4.84 4.25
N LEU A 97 -14.78 3.74 4.02
CA LEU A 97 -15.38 3.44 2.71
C LEU A 97 -16.40 4.50 2.29
N ARG A 98 -17.23 4.99 3.22
CA ARG A 98 -18.18 6.07 2.93
C ARG A 98 -17.45 7.33 2.45
N VAL A 99 -16.35 7.71 3.09
CA VAL A 99 -15.54 8.87 2.69
C VAL A 99 -14.88 8.64 1.33
N ALA A 100 -14.27 7.49 1.12
CA ALA A 100 -13.59 7.15 -0.13
C ALA A 100 -14.54 7.09 -1.34
N LEU A 101 -15.81 6.70 -1.13
CA LEU A 101 -16.85 6.66 -2.16
C LEU A 101 -17.54 8.02 -2.41
N GLY A 102 -16.98 9.13 -1.89
CA GLY A 102 -17.52 10.48 -2.08
C GLY A 102 -18.65 10.85 -1.11
N GLY A 103 -18.90 10.04 -0.09
CA GLY A 103 -19.82 10.35 1.00
C GLY A 103 -19.20 11.27 2.05
N VAL A 104 -20.04 11.94 2.84
CA VAL A 104 -19.60 12.84 3.91
C VAL A 104 -19.13 12.04 5.12
N ALA A 105 -17.95 12.38 5.65
CA ALA A 105 -17.40 11.76 6.86
C ALA A 105 -18.41 11.84 8.03
N PRO A 106 -18.58 10.78 8.82
CA PRO A 106 -19.37 10.87 10.05
C PRO A 106 -18.75 11.92 10.98
N GLN A 107 -19.60 12.74 11.60
CA GLN A 107 -19.23 13.72 12.61
C GLN A 107 -18.47 13.03 13.75
N ALA A 108 -17.43 13.69 14.26
CA ALA A 108 -16.38 13.15 15.10
C ALA A 108 -16.88 12.25 16.26
N THR A 109 -16.62 10.95 16.14
CA THR A 109 -16.40 10.10 17.31
C THR A 109 -14.89 10.08 17.55
N SER A 110 -14.44 10.61 18.68
CA SER A 110 -13.03 10.59 19.10
C SER A 110 -12.57 9.16 19.31
N VAL A 111 -12.02 8.55 18.26
CA VAL A 111 -11.30 7.27 18.39
C VAL A 111 -9.86 7.62 18.76
N PRO A 112 -9.34 7.15 19.91
CA PRO A 112 -7.93 7.31 20.22
C PRO A 112 -7.11 6.57 19.16
N LEU A 113 -6.39 7.33 18.34
CA LEU A 113 -5.44 6.77 17.39
C LEU A 113 -4.19 6.43 18.20
N ASN A 114 -3.94 5.14 18.42
CA ASN A 114 -2.68 4.67 18.98
C ASN A 114 -1.57 4.76 17.92
N PHE A 115 -1.20 5.98 17.53
CA PHE A 115 0.02 6.20 16.78
C PHE A 115 1.19 6.12 17.76
N GLY A 116 1.92 5.00 17.73
CA GLY A 116 3.23 4.87 18.38
C GLY A 116 4.32 5.73 17.75
N VAL A 117 3.99 6.95 17.30
CA VAL A 117 4.92 7.94 16.77
C VAL A 117 4.68 9.24 17.53
N VAL A 118 5.57 9.53 18.48
CA VAL A 118 5.61 10.81 19.19
C VAL A 118 6.17 11.85 18.23
N VAL A 119 5.30 12.65 17.61
CA VAL A 119 5.69 13.93 17.01
C VAL A 119 5.67 14.97 18.13
N SER A 120 6.85 15.37 18.59
CA SER A 120 7.01 16.48 19.55
C SER A 120 6.73 17.81 18.84
N GLY A 121 5.46 18.24 18.87
CA GLY A 121 5.06 19.60 18.53
C GLY A 121 4.93 20.46 19.79
N ASN A 122 5.74 21.50 19.91
CA ASN A 122 5.70 22.46 21.01
C ASN A 122 4.52 23.44 20.82
N ASN A 123 3.39 23.16 21.47
CA ASN A 123 2.22 24.04 21.46
C ASN A 123 2.09 24.77 22.79
N ASN A 124 2.94 25.78 23.01
CA ASN A 124 2.65 26.80 24.02
C ASN A 124 1.66 27.82 23.45
N SER A 125 0.37 27.48 23.49
CA SER A 125 -0.69 28.50 23.44
C SER A 125 -1.23 28.65 24.87
N GLY A 126 -0.62 29.57 25.60
CA GLY A 126 -1.01 29.95 26.95
C GLY A 126 -2.48 30.34 27.00
N ILE A 127 -3.25 29.53 27.72
CA ILE A 127 -4.61 29.80 28.15
C ILE A 127 -4.52 30.89 29.22
N SER A 128 -5.04 32.09 28.96
CA SER A 128 -5.10 33.15 29.96
C SER A 128 -6.54 33.35 30.43
N GLY A 129 -6.82 32.79 31.60
CA GLY A 129 -7.69 33.33 32.67
C GLY A 129 -9.17 33.54 32.38
N ARG A 130 -10.01 32.59 32.83
CA ARG A 130 -11.35 32.88 33.35
C ARG A 130 -11.35 32.55 34.84
N ASP A 131 -11.33 33.56 35.70
CA ASP A 131 -11.72 33.44 37.09
C ASP A 131 -12.83 34.45 37.36
N TYR A 132 -14.04 33.93 37.56
CA TYR A 132 -15.14 34.67 38.17
C TYR A 132 -15.16 34.31 39.65
N TYR A 133 -15.17 35.31 40.54
CA TYR A 133 -15.88 35.19 41.81
C TYR A 133 -16.63 36.48 42.12
N GLU A 134 -17.84 36.25 42.59
CA GLU A 134 -18.96 37.13 42.87
C GLU A 134 -18.98 37.52 44.37
N ASN A 135 -19.64 38.64 44.69
CA ASN A 135 -20.18 39.10 45.99
C ASN A 135 -19.39 40.14 46.83
N GLY A 136 -20.11 41.24 47.15
CA GLY A 136 -19.62 42.51 47.74
C GLY A 136 -19.41 42.54 49.27
N PRO A 137 -19.35 43.75 49.87
CA PRO A 137 -20.58 44.39 50.35
C PRO A 137 -20.71 45.91 50.09
N LYS A 138 -21.95 46.42 50.17
CA LYS A 138 -22.31 47.85 50.20
C LYS A 138 -22.20 48.44 51.62
N LYS A 139 -21.74 49.70 51.75
CA LYS A 139 -22.05 50.72 52.80
C LYS A 139 -21.49 52.07 52.29
N SER A 140 -22.29 53.06 51.89
CA SER A 140 -23.05 54.09 52.65
C SER A 140 -22.17 55.15 53.35
N ASP A 141 -22.38 56.41 52.94
CA ASP A 141 -22.24 57.71 53.63
C ASP A 141 -20.85 58.14 54.15
N ASP A 142 -20.30 59.28 53.73
CA ASP A 142 -20.58 60.61 54.33
C ASP A 142 -19.74 61.71 53.63
N GLY A 143 -20.21 62.96 53.70
CA GLY A 143 -19.67 64.11 52.95
C GLY A 143 -18.45 64.84 53.53
N SER A 144 -18.15 65.97 52.86
CA SER A 144 -17.35 67.13 53.30
C SER A 144 -15.82 66.99 53.27
N ASN A 145 -15.16 67.74 52.36
CA ASN A 145 -14.68 69.11 52.60
C ASN A 145 -14.16 69.73 51.30
#